data_AF-A0A2H5XD40-F1
#
_entry.id   AF-A0A2H5XD40-F1
#
_cell.length_a   1.000
_cell.length_b   1.000
_cell.length_c   1.000
_cell.angle_alpha   90.00
_cell.angle_beta   90.00
_cell.angle_gamma   90.00
#
_symmetry.space_group_name_H-M   'P 1'
#
loop_
_entity.id
_entity.type
_entity.pdbx_description
1 polymer ?
#
loop_
_entity_poly.entity_id
_entity_poly.type
_entity_poly.pdbx_seq_one_letter_code
_entity_poly.pdbx_strand_id
1 'polypeptide(L)'
;MTFLYRIVPGGTDRSYGIQVARLAGLPERVVERAKEILVTLESNDQKVITPPKTAAQFIAKPVQLQLFEFAPHPVLERLKEINPDELTPREALALLYELRRQL
;
A
#
# COMPACT_ATOMS: atom_id res chain seq x y z
N MET A 1 2.38 25.34 13.13
CA MET A 1 3.11 24.06 13.33
C MET A 1 4.35 24.40 14.12
N THR A 2 4.60 23.72 15.24
CA THR A 2 5.71 24.07 16.14
C THR A 2 6.72 22.93 16.09
N PHE A 3 7.93 23.20 15.64
CA PHE A 3 9.01 22.22 15.59
C PHE A 3 9.67 22.11 16.96
N LEU A 4 9.83 20.87 17.44
CA LEU A 4 10.66 20.59 18.59
C LEU A 4 12.08 20.25 18.11
N TYR A 5 13.08 20.93 18.65
CA TYR A 5 14.50 20.70 18.35
C TYR A 5 15.14 19.72 19.33
N ARG A 6 14.47 18.59 19.60
CA ARG A 6 14.93 17.60 20.58
C ARG A 6 15.00 16.22 19.95
N ILE A 7 16.16 15.59 20.08
CA ILE A 7 16.38 14.20 19.67
C ILE A 7 16.03 13.30 20.86
N VAL A 8 15.18 12.31 20.65
CA VAL A 8 14.79 11.28 21.64
C VAL A 8 15.05 9.89 21.06
N PRO A 9 15.50 8.92 21.87
CA PRO A 9 15.70 7.55 21.40
C PRO A 9 14.36 6.89 21.07
N GLY A 10 14.25 6.30 19.87
CA GLY A 10 13.03 5.66 19.36
C GLY A 10 12.80 5.96 17.87
N GLY A 11 11.91 5.19 17.24
CA GLY A 11 11.39 5.49 15.90
C GLY A 11 10.22 6.49 15.97
N THR A 12 9.89 7.13 14.85
CA THR A 12 8.68 7.95 14.73
C THR A 12 7.57 7.16 14.04
N ASP A 13 6.37 7.19 14.61
CA ASP A 13 5.18 6.55 14.01
C ASP A 13 4.52 7.45 12.96
N ARG A 14 4.97 8.71 12.83
CA ARG A 14 4.36 9.70 11.93
C ARG A 14 5.39 10.38 11.04
N SER A 15 5.06 10.44 9.76
CA SER A 15 5.81 11.20 8.75
C SER A 15 5.17 12.57 8.55
N TYR A 16 5.95 13.65 8.67
CA TYR A 16 5.46 15.03 8.52
C TYR A 16 5.72 15.65 7.14
N GLY A 17 6.21 14.86 6.17
CA GLY A 17 6.67 15.35 4.86
C GLY A 17 5.60 16.11 4.08
N ILE A 18 4.34 15.64 4.06
CA ILE A 18 3.23 16.30 3.36
C ILE A 18 2.91 17.65 4.01
N GLN A 19 2.94 17.73 5.35
CA GLN A 19 2.71 18.96 6.11
C GLN A 19 3.82 19.98 5.84
N VAL A 20 5.07 19.54 5.69
CA VAL A 20 6.20 20.42 5.34
C VAL A 20 6.12 20.87 3.87
N ALA A 21 5.76 19.98 2.94
CA ALA A 21 5.53 20.33 1.54
C ALA A 21 4.46 21.42 1.36
N ARG A 22 3.37 21.36 2.14
CA ARG A 22 2.36 22.42 2.17
C ARG A 22 2.94 23.75 2.68
N LEU A 23 3.78 23.72 3.71
CA LEU A 23 4.45 24.92 4.23
C LEU A 23 5.48 25.49 3.23
N ALA A 24 6.07 24.64 2.39
CA ALA A 24 6.97 25.03 1.31
C ALA A 24 6.24 25.65 0.10
N GLY A 25 4.91 25.78 0.14
CA GLY A 25 4.12 26.42 -0.91
C GLY A 25 3.86 25.53 -2.13
N LEU A 26 3.92 24.20 -1.99
CA LEU A 26 3.51 23.31 -3.08
C LEU A 26 2.03 23.52 -3.44
N PRO A 27 1.66 23.35 -4.72
CA PRO A 27 0.26 23.48 -5.16
C PRO A 27 -0.67 22.56 -4.38
N GLU A 28 -1.84 23.06 -4.00
CA GLU A 28 -2.80 22.33 -3.16
C GLU A 28 -3.22 20.98 -3.77
N ARG A 29 -3.42 20.94 -5.09
CA ARG A 29 -3.71 19.71 -5.84
C ARG A 29 -2.66 18.62 -5.65
N VAL A 30 -1.38 18.99 -5.53
CA VAL A 30 -0.28 18.02 -5.32
C VAL A 30 -0.33 17.49 -3.90
N VAL A 31 -0.58 18.36 -2.91
CA VAL A 31 -0.69 17.98 -1.49
C VAL A 31 -1.89 17.06 -1.26
N GLU A 32 -3.03 17.34 -1.89
CA GLU A 32 -4.23 16.49 -1.83
C GLU A 32 -3.97 15.11 -2.43
N ARG A 33 -3.41 15.06 -3.65
CA ARG A 33 -3.09 13.79 -4.30
C ARG A 33 -2.12 12.95 -3.47
N ALA A 34 -1.12 13.58 -2.85
CA ALA A 34 -0.18 12.89 -1.98
C ALA A 34 -0.85 12.27 -0.74
N LYS A 35 -1.88 12.93 -0.16
CA LYS A 35 -2.64 12.38 0.97
C LYS A 35 -3.46 11.15 0.58
N GLU A 36 -4.12 11.18 -0.59
CA GLU A 36 -4.89 10.03 -1.08
C GLU A 36 -4.02 8.79 -1.28
N ILE A 37 -2.82 8.99 -1.84
CA ILE A 37 -1.85 7.91 -2.03
C ILE A 37 -1.39 7.39 -0.67
N LEU A 38 -1.09 8.28 0.29
CA LEU A 38 -0.70 7.89 1.65
C LEU A 38 -1.75 6.99 2.32
N VAL A 39 -3.03 7.37 2.26
CA VAL A 39 -4.12 6.57 2.83
C VAL A 39 -4.17 5.17 2.22
N THR A 40 -3.94 5.07 0.91
CA THR A 40 -3.90 3.78 0.20
C THR A 40 -2.72 2.92 0.65
N LEU A 41 -1.55 3.53 0.84
CA LEU A 41 -0.35 2.84 1.30
C LEU A 41 -0.48 2.37 2.75
N GLU A 42 -0.97 3.23 3.66
CA GLU A 42 -1.18 2.89 5.07
C GLU A 42 -2.24 1.80 5.26
N SER A 43 -3.29 1.81 4.43
CA SER A 43 -4.33 0.76 4.46
C SER A 43 -3.80 -0.60 4.04
N ASN A 44 -2.83 -0.64 3.13
CA ASN A 44 -2.17 -1.88 2.71
C ASN A 44 -1.14 -2.37 3.74
N ASP A 45 -0.46 -1.47 4.44
CA ASP A 45 0.52 -1.80 5.48
C ASP A 45 -0.13 -2.39 6.75
N GLN A 46 -1.37 -1.99 7.07
CA GLN A 46 -2.11 -2.50 8.24
C GLN A 46 -2.40 -4.01 8.23
N LYS A 47 -2.32 -4.69 7.07
CA LYS A 47 -2.43 -6.16 7.01
C LYS A 47 -1.17 -6.91 7.48
N VAL A 48 -0.04 -6.23 7.63
CA VAL A 48 1.28 -6.85 7.90
C VAL A 48 1.77 -6.59 9.33
N ILE A 49 1.16 -5.67 10.08
CA ILE A 49 1.65 -5.28 11.42
C ILE A 49 1.05 -6.17 12.50
N THR A 50 1.50 -7.43 12.58
CA THR A 50 1.62 -8.08 13.90
C THR A 50 3.02 -7.76 14.42
N PRO A 51 3.18 -7.01 15.52
CA PRO A 51 4.52 -6.70 16.01
C PRO A 51 5.15 -7.97 16.57
N PRO A 52 6.36 -8.37 16.15
CA PRO A 52 7.09 -9.40 16.86
C PRO A 52 7.51 -8.80 18.21
N LYS A 53 6.99 -9.41 19.26
CA LYS A 53 7.52 -9.23 20.61
C LYS A 53 9.00 -9.65 20.61
N THR A 54 9.71 -9.08 21.57
CA THR A 54 11.07 -9.38 22.04
C THR A 54 12.23 -8.83 21.23
N ALA A 55 12.88 -7.87 21.89
CA ALA A 55 14.26 -7.47 21.69
C ALA A 55 15.22 -8.66 21.84
N ALA A 56 16.36 -8.51 21.17
CA ALA A 56 17.56 -9.34 21.19
C ALA A 56 17.67 -10.33 20.02
N GLN A 57 18.81 -10.21 19.34
CA GLN A 57 19.41 -11.12 18.35
C GLN A 57 18.75 -11.05 16.97
N PHE A 58 19.49 -10.53 16.00
CA PHE A 58 20.09 -11.31 14.93
C PHE A 58 20.79 -10.35 13.97
N ILE A 59 22.12 -10.52 13.85
CA ILE A 59 22.86 -10.11 12.66
C ILE A 59 22.35 -11.03 11.55
N ALA A 60 21.25 -10.66 10.93
CA ALA A 60 20.74 -11.29 9.72
C ALA A 60 20.77 -10.21 8.65
N LYS A 61 21.29 -10.61 7.48
CA LYS A 61 21.32 -9.84 6.23
C LYS A 61 20.08 -8.95 6.11
N PRO A 62 20.19 -7.74 5.54
CA PRO A 62 18.99 -6.95 5.26
C PRO A 62 18.11 -7.81 4.35
N VAL A 63 17.09 -8.42 4.94
CA VAL A 63 15.94 -8.90 4.20
C VAL A 63 15.36 -7.60 3.70
N GLN A 64 15.75 -7.26 2.47
CA GLN A 64 15.11 -6.23 1.70
C GLN A 64 13.67 -6.70 1.60
N LEU A 65 12.84 -6.21 2.54
CA LEU A 65 11.40 -6.33 2.48
C LEU A 65 11.06 -5.84 1.09
N GLN A 66 10.62 -6.76 0.23
CA GLN A 66 10.17 -6.44 -1.11
C GLN A 66 8.90 -5.61 -0.94
N LEU A 67 9.09 -4.31 -0.66
CA LEU A 67 8.07 -3.31 -0.39
C LEU A 67 7.10 -3.15 -1.58
N PHE A 68 7.39 -3.83 -2.69
CA PHE A 68 6.68 -3.80 -3.95
C PHE A 68 6.33 -5.19 -4.50
N GLU A 69 6.66 -6.30 -3.82
CA GLU A 69 6.17 -7.62 -4.25
C GLU A 69 4.77 -7.87 -3.67
N PHE A 70 3.82 -7.12 -4.20
CA PHE A 70 2.44 -7.59 -4.20
C PHE A 70 2.42 -8.82 -5.10
N ALA A 71 2.43 -10.02 -4.51
CA ALA A 71 2.12 -11.22 -5.27
C ALA A 71 0.78 -10.95 -6.00
N PRO A 72 0.75 -10.97 -7.35
CA PRO A 72 -0.44 -10.58 -8.08
C PRO A 72 -1.59 -11.48 -7.65
N HIS A 73 -2.73 -10.87 -7.32
CA HIS A 73 -3.91 -11.61 -6.90
C HIS A 73 -4.30 -12.59 -8.02
N PRO A 74 -4.65 -13.86 -7.74
CA PRO A 74 -4.92 -14.87 -8.76
C PRO A 74 -6.00 -14.45 -9.78
N VAL A 75 -6.94 -13.60 -9.35
CA VAL A 75 -7.97 -13.00 -10.23
C VAL A 75 -7.39 -12.06 -11.30
N LEU A 76 -6.31 -11.33 -11.00
CA LEU A 76 -5.67 -10.43 -11.96
C LEU A 76 -4.97 -11.19 -13.08
N GLU A 77 -4.28 -12.28 -12.74
CA GLU A 77 -3.70 -13.17 -13.74
C GLU A 77 -4.79 -13.79 -14.61
N ARG A 78 -5.88 -14.25 -13.99
CA ARG A 78 -7.00 -14.81 -14.73
C ARG A 78 -7.67 -13.79 -15.67
N LEU A 79 -7.77 -12.54 -15.26
CA LEU A 79 -8.38 -11.48 -16.07
C LEU A 79 -7.54 -11.12 -17.30
N LYS A 80 -6.20 -11.21 -17.21
CA LYS A 80 -5.30 -10.95 -18.34
C LYS A 80 -5.44 -12.00 -19.46
N GLU A 81 -5.80 -13.22 -19.11
CA GLU A 81 -5.95 -14.34 -20.05
C GLU A 81 -7.30 -14.35 -20.79
N ILE A 82 -8.27 -13.57 -20.32
CA ILE A 82 -9.64 -13.58 -20.86
C ILE A 82 -9.74 -12.65 -22.08
N ASN A 83 -10.20 -13.19 -23.20
CA ASN A 83 -10.61 -12.38 -24.36
C ASN A 83 -12.12 -12.07 -24.26
N PRO A 84 -12.53 -10.82 -23.98
CA PRO A 84 -13.94 -10.45 -23.84
C PRO A 84 -14.71 -10.55 -25.16
N ASP A 85 -14.05 -10.41 -26.31
CA ASP A 85 -14.71 -10.40 -27.62
C ASP A 85 -15.17 -11.80 -28.07
N GLU A 86 -14.64 -12.86 -27.44
CA GLU A 86 -15.00 -14.25 -27.70
C GLU A 86 -16.07 -14.79 -26.74
N LEU A 87 -16.45 -14.03 -25.71
CA LEU A 87 -17.39 -14.47 -24.70
C LEU A 87 -18.83 -14.14 -25.10
N THR A 88 -19.73 -15.12 -24.93
CA THR A 88 -21.15 -14.82 -24.97
C THR A 88 -21.56 -14.00 -23.73
N PRO A 89 -22.62 -13.17 -23.79
CA PRO A 89 -23.08 -12.40 -22.65
C PRO A 89 -23.37 -13.24 -21.39
N ARG A 90 -23.80 -14.50 -21.57
CA ARG A 90 -24.08 -15.42 -20.47
C ARG A 90 -22.80 -15.95 -19.82
N GLU A 91 -21.77 -16.26 -20.62
CA GLU A 91 -20.47 -16.71 -20.13
C GLU A 91 -19.72 -15.59 -19.43
N ALA A 92 -19.76 -14.37 -19.97
CA ALA A 92 -19.20 -13.20 -19.32
C ALA A 92 -19.82 -12.98 -17.93
N LEU A 93 -21.16 -13.09 -17.81
CA LEU A 93 -21.85 -12.96 -16.53
C LEU A 93 -21.43 -14.07 -15.55
N ALA A 94 -21.33 -15.33 -16.01
CA ALA A 94 -20.88 -16.45 -15.19
C ALA A 94 -19.45 -16.24 -14.67
N LEU A 95 -18.53 -15.82 -15.54
CA LEU A 95 -17.14 -15.46 -15.19
C LEU A 95 -17.10 -14.38 -14.10
N LEU A 96 -17.91 -13.33 -14.22
CA LEU A 96 -17.97 -12.27 -13.18
C LEU A 96 -18.39 -12.82 -11.81
N TYR A 97 -19.36 -13.74 -11.76
CA TYR A 97 -19.76 -14.40 -10.51
C TYR A 97 -18.70 -15.33 -9.94
N GLU A 98 -17.88 -15.96 -10.77
CA GLU A 98 -16.75 -16.78 -10.33
C GLU A 98 -15.61 -15.92 -9.79
N LEU A 99 -15.21 -14.88 -10.52
CA LEU A 99 -14.15 -13.97 -10.09
C LEU A 99 -14.52 -13.25 -8.79
N ARG A 100 -15.79 -12.88 -8.60
CA ARG A 100 -16.28 -12.28 -7.35
C ARG A 100 -16.23 -13.25 -6.16
N ARG A 101 -16.29 -14.56 -6.38
CA ARG A 101 -16.13 -15.56 -5.30
C ARG A 101 -14.66 -15.77 -4.90
N GLN A 102 -13.73 -15.41 -5.78
CA GLN A 102 -12.29 -15.58 -5.57
C GLN A 102 -11.61 -14.31 -5.03
N LEU A 103 -12.30 -13.18 -5.05
CA LEU A 103 -11.95 -11.92 -4.37
C LEU A 103 -12.33 -11.98 -2.89
#